data_AF-O25994-F1
#
_entry.id   AF-O25994-F1
#
_cell.length_a   1.000
_cell.length_b   1.000
_cell.length_c   1.000
_cell.angle_alpha   90.00
_cell.angle_beta   90.00
_cell.angle_gamma   90.00
#
_symmetry.space_group_name_H-M   'P 1'
#
loop_
_entity.id
_entity.type
_entity.pdbx_description
1 polymer ?
#
loop_
_entity_poly.entity_id
_entity_poly.type
_entity_poly.pdbx_seq_one_letter_code
_entity_poly.pdbx_strand_id
1 'polypeptide(L)'
;MWIKCAKSWAWLKSRVLMKRLAIALVLVLGVAWGKSLPKWAKDCSKGVQIEKTQTKDEKFLVCGMSDILLSDMDYSLSSARQNALEKVMEAFKGDKIEIKASELKATFIDTDKVYVLLKITKKHVALMNE
;
A
#
# COMPACT_ATOMS: atom_id res chain seq x y z
N MET A 1 32.68 53.89 18.98
CA MET A 1 31.45 53.84 18.17
C MET A 1 31.30 52.56 17.33
N TRP A 2 32.39 51.92 16.89
CA TRP A 2 32.38 50.78 15.96
C TRP A 2 31.85 49.46 16.55
N ILE A 3 32.03 49.23 17.86
CA ILE A 3 31.62 47.99 18.55
C ILE A 3 30.09 47.79 18.55
N LYS A 4 29.29 48.87 18.56
CA LYS A 4 27.82 48.76 18.52
C LYS A 4 27.32 48.26 17.15
N CYS A 5 27.97 48.64 16.05
CA CYS A 5 27.61 48.16 14.72
C CYS A 5 27.83 46.64 14.56
N ALA A 6 28.94 46.11 15.07
CA ALA A 6 29.25 44.67 14.95
C ALA A 6 28.19 43.78 15.64
N LYS A 7 27.71 44.17 16.84
CA LYS A 7 26.65 43.43 17.55
C LYS A 7 25.31 43.45 16.79
N SER A 8 24.96 44.58 16.17
CA SER A 8 23.70 44.70 15.40
C SER A 8 23.68 43.79 14.18
N TRP A 9 24.82 43.69 13.46
CA TRP A 9 24.94 42.83 12.27
C TRP A 9 24.91 41.35 12.62
N ALA A 10 25.54 40.93 13.72
CA ALA A 10 25.48 39.55 14.20
C ALA A 10 24.03 39.13 14.54
N TRP A 11 23.27 40.03 15.17
CA TRP A 11 21.88 39.76 15.54
C TRP A 11 20.95 39.68 14.32
N LEU A 12 21.14 40.56 13.32
CA LEU A 12 20.39 40.52 12.07
C LEU A 12 20.71 39.27 11.24
N LYS A 13 21.99 38.89 11.14
CA LYS A 13 22.43 37.68 10.43
C LYS A 13 21.87 36.41 11.07
N SER A 14 21.82 36.34 12.40
CA SER A 14 21.22 35.21 13.13
C SER A 14 19.71 35.06 12.88
N ARG A 15 18.94 36.16 12.88
CA ARG A 15 17.50 36.14 12.53
C ARG A 15 17.24 35.66 11.10
N VAL A 16 18.06 36.09 10.13
CA VAL A 16 17.92 35.65 8.73
C VAL A 16 18.25 34.17 8.59
N LEU A 17 19.30 33.68 9.27
CA LEU A 17 19.69 32.27 9.23
C LEU A 17 18.58 31.37 9.80
N MET A 18 18.01 31.73 10.96
CA MET A 18 16.92 30.97 11.59
C MET A 18 15.65 30.94 10.72
N LYS A 19 15.29 32.05 10.06
CA LYS A 19 14.16 32.06 9.12
C LYS A 19 14.38 31.13 7.93
N ARG A 20 15.58 31.12 7.35
CA ARG A 20 15.92 30.23 6.23
C ARG A 20 15.90 28.76 6.66
N LEU A 21 16.39 28.46 7.86
CA LEU A 21 16.34 27.11 8.45
C LEU A 21 14.90 26.63 8.66
N ALA A 22 14.01 27.49 9.17
CA ALA A 22 12.60 27.14 9.35
C ALA A 22 11.89 26.85 8.02
N ILE A 23 12.13 27.68 6.98
CA ILE A 23 11.54 27.45 5.65
C ILE A 23 12.07 26.15 5.02
N ALA A 24 13.38 25.89 5.16
CA ALA A 24 13.98 24.63 4.69
C ALA A 24 13.37 23.42 5.41
N LEU A 25 13.15 23.49 6.72
CA LEU A 25 12.49 22.44 7.49
C LEU A 25 11.04 22.21 7.04
N VAL A 26 10.28 23.27 6.79
CA VAL A 26 8.90 23.16 6.28
C VAL A 26 8.88 22.53 4.88
N LEU A 27 9.81 22.90 4.00
CA LEU A 27 9.94 22.28 2.67
C LEU A 27 10.30 20.80 2.75
N VAL A 28 11.25 20.42 3.61
CA VAL A 28 11.64 19.01 3.83
C VAL A 28 10.47 18.20 4.38
N LEU A 29 9.70 18.77 5.32
CA LEU A 29 8.50 18.11 5.88
C LEU A 29 7.38 18.00 4.84
N GLY A 30 7.24 18.97 3.93
CA GLY A 30 6.22 18.94 2.87
C GLY A 30 6.45 17.85 1.82
N VAL A 31 7.71 17.53 1.50
CA VAL A 31 8.07 16.50 0.49
C VAL A 31 7.92 15.07 1.04
N ALA A 32 7.99 14.88 2.36
CA ALA A 32 7.88 13.55 2.98
C ALA A 32 6.47 12.93 2.89
N TRP A 33 5.45 13.68 2.45
CA TRP A 33 4.09 13.18 2.22
C TRP A 33 3.94 12.53 0.83
N GLY A 34 4.97 11.81 0.37
CA GLY A 34 4.80 10.83 -0.70
C GLY A 34 3.64 9.92 -0.33
N LYS A 35 2.83 9.51 -1.32
CA LYS A 35 1.68 8.63 -1.13
C LYS A 35 2.15 7.34 -0.46
N SER A 36 2.09 7.30 0.87
CA SER A 36 2.56 6.14 1.60
C SER A 36 1.63 4.98 1.26
N LEU A 37 2.19 3.82 0.97
CA LEU A 37 1.41 2.61 0.73
C LEU A 37 0.31 2.47 1.82
N PRO A 38 -0.95 2.25 1.43
CA PRO A 38 -2.02 2.03 2.40
C PRO A 38 -1.70 0.80 3.24
N LYS A 39 -2.17 0.76 4.48
CA LYS A 39 -1.83 -0.32 5.44
C LYS A 39 -2.02 -1.72 4.85
N TRP A 40 -3.13 -1.94 4.14
CA TRP A 40 -3.42 -3.22 3.51
C TRP A 40 -2.44 -3.60 2.38
N ALA A 41 -1.89 -2.63 1.64
CA ALA A 41 -0.90 -2.88 0.59
C ALA A 41 0.49 -3.13 1.20
N LYS A 42 0.82 -2.45 2.31
CA LYS A 42 2.03 -2.78 3.11
C LYS A 42 1.98 -4.21 3.65
N ASP A 43 0.79 -4.64 4.06
CA ASP A 43 0.53 -5.99 4.53
C ASP A 43 0.34 -7.00 3.40
N CYS A 44 0.50 -6.63 2.13
CA CYS A 44 0.26 -7.52 0.99
C CYS A 44 1.23 -8.71 0.94
N SER A 45 2.43 -8.55 1.50
CA SER A 45 3.41 -9.62 1.66
C SER A 45 2.96 -10.70 2.66
N LYS A 46 1.99 -10.38 3.53
CA LYS A 46 1.42 -11.34 4.47
C LYS A 46 0.44 -12.27 3.74
N GLY A 47 0.28 -13.48 4.26
CA GLY A 47 -0.67 -14.46 3.73
C GLY A 47 -2.14 -14.02 3.82
N VAL A 48 -3.04 -14.94 3.50
CA VAL A 48 -4.50 -14.73 3.52
C VAL A 48 -4.96 -14.26 4.92
N GLN A 49 -5.66 -13.12 4.97
CA GLN A 49 -6.25 -12.61 6.21
C GLN A 49 -7.70 -13.10 6.31
N ILE A 50 -8.02 -13.81 7.39
CA ILE A 50 -9.38 -14.30 7.66
C ILE A 50 -10.15 -13.23 8.42
N GLU A 51 -11.12 -12.61 7.79
CA GLU A 51 -12.08 -11.71 8.42
C GLU A 51 -13.22 -12.57 9.00
N LYS A 52 -13.16 -12.82 10.32
CA LYS A 52 -14.22 -13.50 11.06
C LYS A 52 -15.42 -12.57 11.21
N THR A 53 -16.36 -12.63 10.28
CA THR A 53 -17.68 -12.00 10.44
C THR A 53 -18.57 -12.82 11.38
N GLN A 54 -19.47 -12.16 12.11
CA GLN A 54 -20.43 -12.82 13.02
C GLN A 54 -21.40 -13.77 12.30
N THR A 55 -21.59 -13.57 10.99
CA THR A 55 -22.31 -14.50 10.13
C THR A 55 -21.40 -15.67 9.77
N LYS A 56 -21.95 -16.90 9.68
CA LYS A 56 -21.27 -18.16 9.25
C LYS A 56 -20.48 -18.07 7.92
N ASP A 57 -20.59 -16.94 7.24
CA ASP A 57 -19.87 -16.59 6.02
C ASP A 57 -18.53 -15.98 6.40
N GLU A 58 -17.56 -16.85 6.68
CA GLU A 58 -16.16 -16.45 6.79
C GLU A 58 -15.73 -15.77 5.48
N LYS A 59 -15.15 -14.59 5.60
CA LYS A 59 -14.63 -13.80 4.48
C LYS A 59 -13.12 -13.80 4.56
N PHE A 60 -12.47 -13.96 3.41
CA PHE A 60 -11.04 -13.93 3.26
C PHE A 60 -10.67 -12.64 2.52
N LEU A 61 -9.77 -11.88 3.12
CA LEU A 61 -9.11 -10.75 2.48
C LEU A 61 -7.76 -11.23 1.98
N VAL A 62 -7.56 -11.13 0.68
CA VAL A 62 -6.31 -11.57 0.05
C VAL A 62 -5.78 -10.47 -0.84
N CYS A 63 -4.51 -10.17 -0.64
CA CYS A 63 -3.82 -9.16 -1.43
C CYS A 63 -2.85 -9.83 -2.38
N GLY A 64 -2.88 -9.39 -3.63
CA GLY A 64 -1.88 -9.72 -4.64
C GLY A 64 -1.20 -8.46 -5.15
N MET A 65 0.03 -8.60 -5.61
CA MET A 65 0.81 -7.52 -6.19
C MET A 65 1.47 -7.99 -7.47
N SER A 66 1.69 -7.07 -8.41
CA SER A 66 2.43 -7.31 -9.65
C SER A 66 3.22 -6.05 -9.99
N ASP A 67 4.33 -6.22 -10.70
CA ASP A 67 5.06 -5.10 -11.27
C ASP A 67 4.20 -4.40 -12.35
N ILE A 68 4.38 -3.09 -12.49
CA ILE A 68 3.70 -2.28 -13.48
C ILE A 68 4.40 -2.45 -14.83
N LEU A 69 3.66 -2.98 -15.79
CA LEU A 69 3.99 -2.85 -17.20
C LEU A 69 3.32 -1.58 -17.75
N LEU A 70 4.10 -0.52 -17.97
CA LEU A 70 3.55 0.78 -18.41
C LEU A 70 2.79 0.71 -19.74
N SER A 71 3.11 -0.26 -20.60
CA SER A 71 2.39 -0.50 -21.84
C SER A 71 1.07 -1.23 -21.66
N ASP A 72 0.86 -1.91 -20.53
CA ASP A 72 -0.33 -2.72 -20.27
C ASP A 72 -0.67 -2.80 -18.76
N MET A 73 -1.44 -1.81 -18.31
CA MET A 73 -1.92 -1.73 -16.93
C MET A 73 -2.97 -2.80 -16.61
N ASP A 74 -3.77 -3.20 -17.61
CA ASP A 74 -4.82 -4.20 -17.44
C ASP A 74 -4.20 -5.59 -17.20
N TYR A 75 -3.12 -5.90 -17.91
CA TYR A 75 -2.29 -7.08 -17.63
C TYR A 75 -1.71 -7.02 -16.22
N SER A 76 -1.14 -5.88 -15.82
CA SER A 76 -0.55 -5.70 -14.48
C SER A 76 -1.59 -5.94 -13.37
N LEU A 77 -2.80 -5.38 -13.52
CA LEU A 77 -3.90 -5.58 -12.58
C LEU A 77 -4.42 -7.03 -12.59
N SER A 78 -4.51 -7.66 -13.76
CA SER A 78 -4.93 -9.06 -13.90
C SER A 78 -3.91 -10.01 -13.27
N SER A 79 -2.62 -9.76 -13.47
CA SER A 79 -1.51 -10.47 -12.82
C SER A 79 -1.57 -10.32 -11.31
N ALA A 80 -1.73 -9.10 -10.78
CA ALA A 80 -1.89 -8.90 -9.34
C ALA A 80 -3.14 -9.60 -8.79
N ARG A 81 -4.23 -9.63 -9.55
CA ARG A 81 -5.44 -10.39 -9.19
C ARG A 81 -5.16 -11.90 -9.16
N GLN A 82 -4.44 -12.44 -10.13
CA GLN A 82 -4.06 -13.85 -10.17
C GLN A 82 -3.16 -14.21 -8.98
N ASN A 83 -2.15 -13.39 -8.68
CA ASN A 83 -1.27 -13.58 -7.52
C ASN A 83 -2.05 -13.56 -6.20
N ALA A 84 -3.14 -12.79 -6.10
CA ALA A 84 -4.03 -12.83 -4.95
C ALA A 84 -4.79 -14.16 -4.86
N LEU A 85 -5.26 -14.70 -5.98
CA LEU A 85 -6.00 -15.97 -6.02
C LEU A 85 -5.08 -17.17 -5.76
N GLU A 86 -3.83 -17.15 -6.24
CA GLU A 86 -2.84 -18.20 -5.95
C GLU A 86 -2.59 -18.34 -4.44
N LYS A 87 -2.49 -17.22 -3.71
CA LYS A 87 -2.40 -17.24 -2.23
C LYS A 87 -3.62 -17.88 -1.57
N VAL A 88 -4.80 -17.75 -2.17
CA VAL A 88 -6.01 -18.43 -1.67
C VAL A 88 -5.83 -19.93 -1.85
N MET A 89 -5.41 -20.37 -3.04
CA MET A 89 -5.19 -21.79 -3.33
C MET A 89 -4.19 -22.42 -2.36
N GLU A 90 -3.06 -21.73 -2.13
CA GLU A 90 -2.04 -22.15 -1.16
C GLU A 90 -2.60 -22.25 0.27
N ALA A 91 -3.43 -21.30 0.70
CA ALA A 91 -3.98 -21.27 2.06
C ALA A 91 -4.97 -22.42 2.34
N PHE A 92 -5.72 -22.86 1.34
CA PHE A 92 -6.73 -23.91 1.48
C PHE A 92 -6.19 -25.33 1.24
N LYS A 93 -4.93 -25.48 0.80
CA LYS A 93 -4.26 -26.78 0.57
C LYS A 93 -5.07 -27.80 -0.26
N GLY A 94 -5.98 -27.34 -1.10
CA GLY A 94 -6.78 -28.20 -1.96
C GLY A 94 -6.12 -28.32 -3.34
N ASP A 95 -5.94 -29.55 -3.82
CA ASP A 95 -5.34 -29.82 -5.14
C ASP A 95 -6.07 -29.10 -6.28
N LYS A 96 -7.39 -28.92 -6.13
CA LYS A 96 -8.23 -28.14 -7.04
C LYS A 96 -9.25 -27.33 -6.22
N ILE A 97 -9.03 -26.03 -6.16
CA ILE A 97 -9.96 -25.08 -5.57
C ILE A 97 -10.54 -24.23 -6.69
N GLU A 98 -11.85 -24.22 -6.81
CA GLU A 98 -12.56 -23.31 -7.70
C GLU A 98 -13.08 -22.11 -6.89
N ILE A 99 -12.66 -20.90 -7.27
CA ILE A 99 -13.13 -19.65 -6.68
C ILE A 99 -14.23 -19.10 -7.58
N LYS A 100 -15.48 -19.38 -7.23
CA LYS A 100 -16.68 -19.03 -8.03
C LYS A 100 -16.95 -17.53 -8.07
N ALA A 101 -16.54 -16.80 -7.04
CA ALA A 101 -16.71 -15.36 -6.97
C ALA A 101 -15.67 -14.72 -6.05
N SER A 102 -15.08 -13.63 -6.53
CA SER A 102 -14.18 -12.75 -5.78
C SER A 102 -14.64 -11.30 -5.98
N GLU A 103 -14.84 -10.56 -4.90
CA GLU A 103 -15.16 -9.14 -4.94
C GLU A 103 -13.86 -8.33 -4.90
N LEU A 104 -13.67 -7.42 -5.87
CA LEU A 104 -12.55 -6.47 -5.84
C LEU A 104 -12.86 -5.39 -4.80
N LYS A 105 -12.11 -5.34 -3.70
CA LYS A 105 -12.33 -4.39 -2.60
C LYS A 105 -11.57 -3.08 -2.80
N ALA A 106 -10.33 -3.17 -3.27
CA ALA A 106 -9.49 -2.00 -3.50
C ALA A 106 -8.37 -2.31 -4.50
N THR A 107 -7.91 -1.27 -5.19
CA THR A 107 -6.68 -1.28 -5.97
C THR A 107 -5.79 -0.14 -5.51
N PHE A 108 -4.47 -0.33 -5.58
CA PHE A 108 -3.50 0.72 -5.35
C PHE A 108 -2.40 0.60 -6.39
N ILE A 109 -2.08 1.72 -7.03
CA ILE A 109 -1.02 1.80 -8.04
C ILE A 109 0.08 2.65 -7.42
N ASP A 110 1.22 2.01 -7.17
CA ASP A 110 2.46 2.65 -6.76
C ASP A 110 3.28 3.02 -8.00
N THR A 111 4.52 3.45 -7.80
CA THR A 111 5.45 3.84 -8.88
C THR A 111 5.89 2.66 -9.74
N ASP A 112 6.11 1.49 -9.13
CA ASP A 112 6.65 0.29 -9.78
C ASP A 112 5.69 -0.91 -9.70
N LYS A 113 4.67 -0.87 -8.83
CA LYS A 113 3.81 -2.01 -8.53
C LYS A 113 2.34 -1.64 -8.43
N VAL A 114 1.49 -2.57 -8.85
CA VAL A 114 0.06 -2.55 -8.56
C VAL A 114 -0.27 -3.55 -7.46
N TYR A 115 -1.24 -3.18 -6.63
CA TYR A 115 -1.75 -3.97 -5.53
C TYR A 115 -3.25 -4.12 -5.70
N VAL A 116 -3.74 -5.34 -5.52
CA VAL A 116 -5.15 -5.70 -5.66
C VAL A 116 -5.58 -6.39 -4.37
N LEU A 117 -6.62 -5.85 -3.72
CA LEU A 117 -7.24 -6.45 -2.55
C LEU A 117 -8.55 -7.11 -2.94
N LEU A 118 -8.60 -8.43 -2.84
CA LEU A 118 -9.78 -9.24 -3.07
C LEU A 118 -10.44 -9.63 -1.76
N LYS A 119 -11.76 -9.69 -1.80
CA LYS A 119 -12.61 -10.24 -0.76
C LYS A 119 -13.32 -11.47 -1.31
N ILE A 120 -13.11 -12.60 -0.66
CA ILE A 120 -13.64 -13.89 -1.10
C ILE A 120 -14.46 -14.48 0.06
N THR A 121 -15.69 -14.88 -0.22
CA THR A 121 -16.52 -15.57 0.78
C THR A 121 -16.26 -17.06 0.73
N LYS A 122 -16.15 -17.73 1.88
CA LYS A 122 -15.92 -19.20 1.95
C LYS A 122 -16.88 -20.03 1.10
N LYS A 123 -18.16 -19.62 1.04
CA LYS A 123 -19.19 -20.27 0.22
C LYS A 123 -18.85 -20.33 -1.28
N HIS A 124 -17.99 -19.43 -1.76
CA HIS A 124 -17.55 -19.39 -3.15
C HIS A 124 -16.24 -20.12 -3.40
N VAL A 125 -15.63 -20.70 -2.36
CA VAL A 125 -14.45 -21.54 -2.46
C VAL A 125 -14.93 -22.99 -2.46
N ALA A 126 -15.03 -23.61 -3.63
CA ALA A 126 -15.37 -25.01 -3.75
C ALA A 126 -14.08 -25.84 -3.78
N LEU A 127 -13.91 -26.70 -2.77
CA LEU A 127 -12.89 -27.75 -2.79
C LEU A 127 -13.41 -28.85 -3.70
N MET A 128 -12.79 -29.04 -4.85
CA MET A 128 -13.04 -30.21 -5.69
C MET A 128 -12.21 -31.35 -5.10
N ASN A 129 -12.86 -32.22 -4.33
CA ASN A 129 -12.28 -33.52 -3.99
C ASN A 129 -12.56 -34.44 -5.18
N GLU A 130 -11.52 -35.03 -5.76
CA GLU A 130 -11.65 -36.13 -6.72
C GLU A 130 -12.24 -37.38 -6.05
#